data_AF-A0A6F8XNC1-F1
#
_entry.id   AF-A0A6F8XNC1-F1
#
_cell.length_a   1.000
_cell.length_b   1.000
_cell.length_c   1.000
_cell.angle_alpha   90.00
_cell.angle_beta   90.00
_cell.angle_gamma   90.00
#
_symmetry.space_group_name_H-M   'P 1'
#
loop_
_entity.id
_entity.type
_entity.pdbx_description
1 polymer ?
#
loop_
_entity_poly.entity_id
_entity_poly.type
_entity_poly.pdbx_seq_one_letter_code
_entity_poly.pdbx_strand_id
1 'polypeptide(L)'
;MIVPDAVRRRPDHLVDGVEEWTLDTDDPDVRGVSVLLPQRGWPWMVTVAAAEFVRSEPLESQLRQRIHAALTAVDGVTQVDEEDREVWAVEGKPDGEALVHAVAAVLDELTPAIRAHVTDS
;
A
#
# COMPACT_ATOMS: atom_id res chain seq x y z
N MET A 1 -6.10 -17.96 15.05
CA MET A 1 -4.81 -17.41 15.50
C MET A 1 -4.79 -15.99 14.97
N ILE A 2 -4.85 -14.98 15.84
CA ILE A 2 -4.74 -13.58 15.41
C ILE A 2 -3.28 -13.38 15.03
N VAL A 3 -3.02 -13.06 13.76
CA VAL A 3 -1.68 -12.70 13.30
C VAL A 3 -1.52 -11.22 13.65
N PRO A 4 -0.60 -10.85 14.56
CA PRO A 4 -0.37 -9.44 14.83
C PRO A 4 0.16 -8.77 13.56
N ASP A 5 -0.32 -7.56 13.31
CA ASP A 5 0.11 -6.78 12.15
C ASP A 5 1.63 -6.64 12.17
N ALA A 6 2.28 -7.04 11.07
CA ALA A 6 3.72 -7.01 10.97
C ALA A 6 4.15 -6.70 9.54
N VAL A 7 4.94 -5.64 9.38
CA VAL A 7 5.64 -5.37 8.13
C VAL A 7 6.79 -6.38 7.99
N ARG A 8 6.86 -7.06 6.85
CA ARG A 8 7.86 -8.10 6.60
C ARG A 8 8.43 -8.01 5.19
N ARG A 9 9.75 -8.10 5.12
CA ARG A 9 10.47 -8.39 3.89
C ARG A 9 10.24 -9.85 3.50
N ARG A 10 9.86 -10.10 2.25
CA ARG A 10 9.74 -11.45 1.72
C ARG A 10 11.13 -12.03 1.38
N PRO A 11 11.36 -13.34 1.58
CA PRO A 11 12.61 -13.97 1.16
C PRO A 11 12.83 -13.83 -0.34
N ASP A 12 14.02 -13.42 -0.77
CA ASP A 12 14.33 -13.11 -2.18
C ASP A 12 13.91 -14.21 -3.18
N HIS A 13 14.03 -15.49 -2.80
CA HIS A 13 13.66 -16.62 -3.67
C HIS A 13 12.15 -16.82 -3.86
N LEU A 14 11.32 -16.09 -3.13
CA LEU A 14 9.86 -16.09 -3.24
C LEU A 14 9.33 -14.83 -3.96
N VAL A 15 10.20 -13.87 -4.23
CA VAL A 15 9.84 -12.59 -4.86
C VAL A 15 10.03 -12.70 -6.36
N ASP A 16 8.99 -12.38 -7.13
CA ASP A 16 9.11 -12.19 -8.58
C ASP A 16 9.61 -10.77 -8.88
N GLY A 17 10.86 -10.51 -8.50
CA GLY A 17 11.47 -9.20 -8.55
C GLY A 17 12.76 -9.12 -7.75
N VAL A 18 13.14 -7.91 -7.35
CA VAL A 18 14.35 -7.64 -6.54
C VAL A 18 14.04 -7.73 -5.06
N GLU A 19 12.89 -7.20 -4.65
CA GLU A 19 12.55 -7.04 -3.25
C GLU A 19 11.05 -6.84 -3.08
N GLU A 20 10.47 -7.45 -2.06
CA GLU A 20 9.07 -7.24 -1.70
C GLU A 20 8.91 -7.09 -0.19
N TRP A 21 8.09 -6.13 0.21
CA TRP A 21 7.64 -5.90 1.57
C TRP A 21 6.12 -5.96 1.63
N THR A 22 5.59 -6.54 2.69
CA THR A 22 4.14 -6.66 2.87
C THR A 22 3.74 -6.38 4.31
N LEU A 23 2.52 -5.91 4.51
CA LEU A 23 1.87 -5.96 5.81
C LEU A 23 1.15 -7.31 5.99
N ASP A 24 1.70 -8.18 6.83
CA ASP A 24 0.97 -9.36 7.31
C ASP A 24 -0.12 -8.87 8.26
N THR A 25 -1.39 -9.16 7.97
CA THR A 25 -2.56 -8.72 8.76
C THR A 25 -3.66 -9.79 8.75
N ASP A 26 -4.56 -9.74 9.72
CA ASP A 26 -5.76 -10.57 9.78
C ASP A 26 -6.95 -10.00 8.98
N ASP A 27 -6.81 -8.80 8.42
CA ASP A 27 -7.83 -8.11 7.61
C ASP A 27 -7.23 -7.66 6.26
N PRO A 28 -6.84 -8.61 5.37
CA PRO A 28 -6.07 -8.29 4.18
C PRO A 28 -6.85 -7.47 3.14
N ASP A 29 -8.18 -7.58 3.09
CA ASP A 29 -8.99 -6.83 2.12
C ASP A 29 -9.07 -5.33 2.49
N VAL A 30 -8.97 -4.99 3.78
CA VAL A 30 -9.03 -3.61 4.27
C VAL A 30 -7.65 -3.02 4.53
N ARG A 31 -6.71 -3.84 4.99
CA ARG A 31 -5.39 -3.38 5.47
C ARG A 31 -4.23 -3.94 4.66
N GLY A 32 -4.47 -4.80 3.68
CA GLY A 32 -3.42 -5.40 2.86
C GLY A 32 -2.62 -4.35 2.08
N VAL A 33 -1.30 -4.41 2.26
CA VAL A 33 -0.32 -3.62 1.52
C VAL A 33 0.80 -4.53 1.06
N SER A 34 1.15 -4.46 -0.22
CA SER A 34 2.40 -5.02 -0.76
C SER A 34 3.17 -3.94 -1.50
N VAL A 35 4.49 -4.00 -1.41
CA VAL A 35 5.43 -3.07 -2.03
C VAL A 35 6.51 -3.90 -2.71
N LEU A 36 6.54 -3.89 -4.04
CA LEU A 36 7.44 -4.68 -4.87
C LEU A 36 8.39 -3.76 -5.63
N LEU A 37 9.69 -4.09 -5.63
CA LEU A 37 10.65 -3.56 -6.59
C LEU A 37 10.85 -4.62 -7.69
N PRO A 38 10.26 -4.48 -8.88
CA PRO A 38 10.31 -5.53 -9.91
C PRO A 38 11.73 -5.73 -10.44
N GLN A 39 12.45 -4.63 -10.66
CA GLN A 39 13.83 -4.65 -11.14
C GLN A 39 14.58 -3.39 -10.70
N ARG A 40 15.91 -3.47 -10.67
CA ARG A 40 16.74 -2.32 -10.27
C ARG A 40 16.58 -1.17 -11.24
N GLY A 41 16.33 0.02 -10.71
CA GLY A 41 16.14 1.24 -11.50
C GLY A 41 14.72 1.42 -12.05
N TRP A 42 13.78 0.55 -11.67
CA TRP A 42 12.35 0.75 -11.91
C TRP A 42 11.67 1.35 -10.68
N PRO A 43 10.49 1.95 -10.84
CA PRO A 43 9.70 2.38 -9.69
C PRO A 43 9.33 1.19 -8.80
N TRP A 44 9.14 1.50 -7.52
CA TRP A 44 8.45 0.59 -6.61
C TRP A 44 6.97 0.54 -6.96
N MET A 45 6.39 -0.65 -6.95
CA MET A 45 4.96 -0.87 -7.15
C MET A 45 4.31 -1.07 -5.78
N VAL A 46 3.49 -0.12 -5.37
CA VAL A 46 2.76 -0.16 -4.10
C VAL A 46 1.33 -0.56 -4.38
N THR A 47 0.94 -1.76 -3.94
CA THR A 47 -0.40 -2.32 -4.08
C THR A 47 -1.17 -2.16 -2.77
N VAL A 48 -2.38 -1.61 -2.83
CA VAL A 48 -3.24 -1.35 -1.67
C VAL A 48 -4.60 -2.02 -1.85
N ALA A 49 -4.84 -3.10 -1.11
CA ALA A 49 -6.01 -3.96 -1.28
C ALA A 49 -7.35 -3.21 -1.13
N ALA A 50 -7.45 -2.30 -0.15
CA ALA A 50 -8.67 -1.53 0.08
C ALA A 50 -9.13 -0.69 -1.13
N ALA A 51 -8.19 -0.24 -1.97
CA ALA A 51 -8.49 0.55 -3.14
C ALA A 51 -9.21 -0.26 -4.23
N GLU A 52 -9.16 -1.61 -4.19
CA GLU A 52 -9.98 -2.45 -5.03
C GLU A 52 -11.48 -2.25 -4.73
N PHE A 53 -11.84 -2.07 -3.45
CA PHE A 53 -13.23 -2.10 -2.98
C PHE A 53 -13.83 -0.71 -2.77
N VAL A 54 -13.03 0.28 -2.39
CA VAL A 54 -13.50 1.65 -2.19
C VAL A 54 -13.68 2.35 -3.55
N ARG A 55 -14.90 2.32 -4.09
CA ARG A 55 -15.25 2.81 -5.45
C ARG A 55 -16.31 3.90 -5.48
N SER A 56 -16.63 4.48 -4.33
CA SER A 56 -17.64 5.53 -4.25
C SER A 56 -17.15 6.73 -3.44
N GLU A 57 -17.59 7.89 -3.89
CA GLU A 57 -17.33 9.15 -3.19
C GLU A 57 -18.14 9.27 -1.90
N PRO A 58 -17.62 9.98 -0.88
CA PRO A 58 -16.36 10.74 -0.90
C PRO A 58 -15.12 9.92 -0.47
N LEU A 59 -15.28 8.62 -0.18
CA LEU A 59 -14.24 7.81 0.43
C LEU A 59 -13.13 7.43 -0.57
N GLU A 60 -13.49 7.20 -1.84
CA GLU A 60 -12.52 6.89 -2.90
C GLU A 60 -11.49 8.02 -3.06
N SER A 61 -11.93 9.26 -3.31
CA SER A 61 -11.00 10.39 -3.44
C SER A 61 -10.18 10.62 -2.18
N GLN A 62 -10.77 10.44 -0.99
CA GLN A 62 -10.04 10.59 0.28
C GLN A 62 -8.93 9.55 0.44
N LEU A 63 -9.21 8.28 0.13
CA LEU A 63 -8.24 7.20 0.20
C LEU A 63 -7.07 7.48 -0.74
N ARG A 64 -7.37 7.76 -2.02
CA ARG A 64 -6.35 7.99 -3.06
C ARG A 64 -5.46 9.17 -2.74
N GLN A 65 -6.04 10.31 -2.37
CA GLN A 65 -5.27 11.52 -2.01
C GLN A 65 -4.38 11.31 -0.79
N ARG A 66 -4.86 10.59 0.22
CA ARG A 66 -4.09 10.33 1.45
C ARG A 66 -2.94 9.35 1.19
N ILE A 67 -3.17 8.29 0.40
CA ILE A 67 -2.10 7.37 -0.01
C ILE A 67 -1.03 8.12 -0.82
N HIS A 68 -1.44 8.90 -1.83
CA HIS A 68 -0.52 9.68 -2.65
C HIS A 68 0.34 10.64 -1.82
N ALA A 69 -0.30 11.38 -0.90
CA ALA A 69 0.39 12.29 0.01
C ALA A 69 1.35 11.56 0.96
N ALA A 70 0.94 10.41 1.51
CA ALA A 70 1.77 9.62 2.42
C ALA A 70 3.01 9.06 1.71
N LEU A 71 2.84 8.50 0.51
CA LEU A 71 3.95 8.00 -0.30
C LEU A 71 4.91 9.12 -0.70
N THR A 72 4.40 10.28 -1.12
CA THR A 72 5.22 11.43 -1.49
C THR A 72 6.07 11.95 -0.32
N ALA A 73 5.60 11.77 0.92
CA ALA A 73 6.31 12.20 2.12
C ALA A 73 7.41 11.23 2.58
N VAL A 74 7.55 10.05 1.97
CA VAL A 74 8.59 9.07 2.32
C VAL A 74 9.95 9.55 1.82
N ASP A 75 10.95 9.51 2.71
CA ASP A 75 12.32 9.88 2.36
C ASP A 75 12.85 9.07 1.16
N GLY A 76 13.41 9.78 0.19
CA GLY A 76 13.96 9.17 -1.03
C GLY A 76 12.95 8.98 -2.16
N VAL A 77 11.66 9.25 -1.94
CA VAL A 77 10.65 9.34 -3.01
C VAL A 77 10.85 10.63 -3.81
N THR A 78 10.78 10.53 -5.14
CA THR A 78 10.88 11.69 -6.04
C THR A 78 9.61 11.94 -6.85
N GLN A 79 8.83 10.89 -7.10
CA GLN A 79 7.56 10.98 -7.82
C GLN A 79 6.65 9.82 -7.39
N VAL A 80 5.34 10.07 -7.41
CA VAL A 80 4.31 9.08 -7.14
C VAL A 80 3.23 9.23 -8.21
N ASP A 81 2.94 8.16 -8.93
CA ASP A 81 1.91 8.10 -9.96
C ASP A 81 0.93 6.97 -9.66
N GLU A 82 -0.34 7.19 -10.00
CA GLU A 82 -1.38 6.16 -9.94
C GLU A 82 -1.37 5.39 -11.27
N GLU A 83 -0.83 4.17 -11.24
CA GLU A 83 -0.73 3.30 -12.43
C GLU A 83 -2.03 2.55 -12.69
N ASP A 84 -2.69 2.10 -11.62
CA ASP A 84 -4.01 1.48 -11.64
C ASP A 84 -4.77 1.89 -10.37
N ARG A 85 -6.02 1.43 -10.21
CA ARG A 85 -6.87 1.76 -9.07
C ARG A 85 -6.23 1.40 -7.74
N GLU A 86 -5.56 0.25 -7.69
CA GLU A 86 -4.96 -0.28 -6.47
C GLU A 86 -3.43 -0.18 -6.46
N VAL A 87 -2.83 0.40 -7.51
CA VAL A 87 -1.38 0.39 -7.70
C VAL A 87 -0.83 1.79 -7.91
N TRP A 88 0.14 2.15 -7.09
CA TRP A 88 0.95 3.36 -7.23
C TRP A 88 2.37 2.98 -7.66
N ALA A 89 2.89 3.64 -8.70
CA ALA A 89 4.32 3.63 -9.01
C ALA A 89 5.03 4.73 -8.20
N VAL A 90 6.12 4.37 -7.54
CA VAL A 90 6.92 5.28 -6.71
C VAL A 90 8.35 5.31 -7.21
N GLU A 91 8.76 6.45 -7.74
CA GLU A 91 10.13 6.67 -8.21
C GLU A 91 11.06 7.15 -7.09
N GLY A 92 12.36 6.96 -7.31
CA GLY A 92 13.42 7.42 -6.41
C GLY A 92 14.19 6.25 -5.80
N LYS A 93 14.68 6.44 -4.58
CA LYS A 93 15.35 5.40 -3.79
C LYS A 93 14.80 5.33 -2.37
N PRO A 94 13.48 5.22 -2.18
CA PRO A 94 12.91 5.01 -0.87
C PRO A 94 13.23 3.60 -0.36
N ASP A 95 13.06 3.43 0.95
CA ASP A 95 13.08 2.14 1.61
C ASP A 95 11.70 1.45 1.49
N GLY A 96 11.68 0.16 1.16
CA GLY A 96 10.44 -0.60 0.94
C GLY A 96 9.60 -0.77 2.21
N GLU A 97 10.24 -0.94 3.38
CA GLU A 97 9.57 -1.01 4.67
C GLU A 97 8.87 0.31 5.00
N ALA A 98 9.56 1.43 4.74
CA ALA A 98 9.02 2.77 4.95
C ALA A 98 7.78 3.05 4.09
N LEU A 99 7.75 2.59 2.83
CA LEU A 99 6.58 2.69 1.96
C LEU A 99 5.37 1.92 2.53
N VAL A 100 5.59 0.69 3.03
CA VAL A 100 4.52 -0.09 3.67
C VAL A 100 3.98 0.64 4.89
N HIS A 101 4.86 1.16 5.76
CA HIS A 101 4.44 1.88 6.96
C HIS A 101 3.64 3.15 6.64
N ALA A 102 4.04 3.91 5.63
CA ALA A 102 3.35 5.12 5.21
C ALA A 102 1.90 4.83 4.78
N VAL A 103 1.69 3.78 3.98
CA VAL A 103 0.35 3.37 3.54
C VAL A 103 -0.44 2.76 4.68
N ALA A 104 0.17 1.88 5.49
CA ALA A 104 -0.48 1.23 6.61
C ALA A 104 -1.08 2.26 7.59
N ALA A 105 -0.36 3.34 7.88
CA ALA A 105 -0.86 4.43 8.73
C ALA A 105 -2.13 5.08 8.17
N VAL A 106 -2.21 5.29 6.85
CA VAL A 106 -3.42 5.82 6.19
C VAL A 106 -4.58 4.84 6.30
N LEU A 107 -4.33 3.55 6.08
CA LEU A 107 -5.36 2.51 6.19
C LEU A 107 -5.86 2.36 7.62
N ASP A 108 -4.99 2.44 8.62
CA ASP A 108 -5.39 2.39 10.04
C ASP A 108 -6.35 3.54 10.39
N GLU A 109 -6.08 4.75 9.91
CA GLU A 109 -6.97 5.90 10.11
C GLU A 109 -8.34 5.72 9.41
N LEU A 110 -8.35 5.12 8.22
CA LEU A 110 -9.55 4.97 7.40
C LEU A 110 -10.30 3.66 7.63
N THR A 111 -9.72 2.71 8.36
CA THR A 111 -10.26 1.35 8.59
C THR A 111 -11.74 1.35 9.00
N PRO A 112 -12.21 2.18 9.96
CA PRO A 112 -13.63 2.20 10.32
C PRO A 112 -14.55 2.56 9.15
N ALA A 113 -14.14 3.53 8.32
CA ALA A 113 -14.92 3.98 7.17
C ALA A 113 -14.90 2.96 6.03
N ILE A 114 -13.74 2.35 5.77
CA ILE A 114 -13.59 1.30 4.75
C ILE A 114 -14.45 0.09 5.10
N ARG A 115 -14.43 -0.37 6.36
CA ARG A 115 -15.27 -1.50 6.80
C ARG A 115 -16.75 -1.25 6.64
N ALA A 116 -17.22 -0.05 7.00
CA ALA A 116 -18.60 0.33 6.78
C ALA A 116 -18.96 0.29 5.28
N HIS A 117 -18.06 0.82 4.44
CA HIS A 117 -18.26 0.86 2.99
C HIS A 117 -18.33 -0.53 2.35
N VAL A 118 -17.41 -1.43 2.70
CA VAL A 118 -17.34 -2.79 2.14
C VAL A 118 -18.53 -3.65 2.60
N THR A 119 -19.05 -3.43 3.81
CA THR A 119 -20.22 -4.18 4.31
C THR A 119 -21.53 -3.76 3.64
N ASP A 120 -21.62 -2.51 3.20
CA ASP A 120 -22.81 -1.91 2.57
C ASP A 120 -22.85 -2.08 1.04
N SER A 121 -21.81 -2.67 0.43
CA SER A 121 -21.62 -2.81 -1.02
C SER A 121 -22.15 -4.12 -1.61
#